data_AF-A0A9Q0J1C1-F1
#
_entry.id   AF-A0A9Q0J1C1-F1
#
_cell.length_a   1.000
_cell.length_b   1.000
_cell.length_c   1.000
_cell.angle_alpha   90.00
_cell.angle_beta   90.00
_cell.angle_gamma   90.00
#
_symmetry.space_group_name_H-M   'P 1'
#
loop_
_entity.id
_entity.type
_entity.pdbx_description
1 polymer ?
#
loop_
_entity_poly.entity_id
_entity_poly.type
_entity_poly.pdbx_seq_one_letter_code
_entity_poly.pdbx_strand_id
1 'polypeptide(L)'
;MTITLLLLAHAAFSLDVHYYAKTCPTIYHTDFTLMVDFVRRKPEVGPVMIKIMFEDCFVGDCDASILLDNTPYRMSEKKSDFHDLKLKFNSKGFTDQDIVALSGAYRVGFAKCQTVLERLYTDADMDK
;
A
#
# COMPACT_ATOMS: atom_id res chain seq x y z
N MET A 1 -2.94 18.27 42.76
CA MET A 1 -2.61 16.83 42.64
C MET A 1 -3.47 16.07 41.62
N THR A 2 -4.24 16.75 40.77
CA THR A 2 -5.16 16.12 39.79
C THR A 2 -4.71 16.23 38.33
N ILE A 3 -3.75 17.12 38.02
CA ILE A 3 -3.28 17.37 36.64
C ILE A 3 -2.24 16.34 36.17
N THR A 4 -1.51 15.70 37.10
CA THR A 4 -0.49 14.68 36.78
C THR A 4 -1.07 13.34 36.30
N LEU A 5 -2.35 13.07 36.53
CA LEU A 5 -3.03 11.84 36.07
C LEU A 5 -3.47 11.89 34.59
N LEU A 6 -3.59 13.08 33.99
CA LEU A 6 -3.98 13.25 32.59
C LEU A 6 -2.82 13.03 31.58
N LEU A 7 -1.57 13.01 32.04
CA LEU A 7 -0.40 12.87 31.16
C LEU A 7 -0.02 11.42 30.83
N LEU A 8 -0.61 10.41 31.50
CA LEU A 8 -0.24 9.00 31.35
C LEU A 8 -1.13 8.20 30.38
N ALA A 9 -2.16 8.81 29.79
CA ALA A 9 -3.04 8.14 28.83
C ALA A 9 -2.63 8.44 27.38
N HIS A 10 -1.34 8.35 27.05
CA HIS A 10 -0.94 8.14 25.66
C HIS A 10 -1.00 6.62 25.41
N ALA A 11 -2.20 6.11 25.17
CA ALA A 11 -2.35 4.77 24.63
C ALA A 11 -1.76 4.78 23.21
N ALA A 12 -0.52 4.34 23.07
CA ALA A 12 0.01 3.96 21.76
C ALA A 12 -0.81 2.76 21.29
N PHE A 13 -1.76 3.00 20.38
CA PHE A 13 -2.53 1.92 19.76
C PHE A 13 -1.59 1.16 18.83
N SER A 14 -0.96 0.12 19.34
CA SER A 14 -0.12 -0.77 18.56
C SER A 14 -0.99 -1.86 17.93
N LEU A 15 -0.79 -2.13 16.64
CA LEU A 15 -1.39 -3.29 16.00
C LEU A 15 -0.80 -4.58 16.59
N ASP A 16 -1.62 -5.63 16.67
CA ASP A 16 -1.24 -6.96 17.15
C ASP A 16 -1.65 -8.03 16.13
N VAL A 17 -0.71 -8.91 15.78
CA VAL A 17 -0.91 -9.99 14.80
C VAL A 17 -1.99 -10.98 15.24
N HIS A 18 -2.26 -11.10 16.54
CA HIS A 18 -3.23 -11.99 17.16
C HIS A 18 -4.53 -11.29 17.57
N TYR A 19 -4.78 -10.07 17.09
CA TYR A 19 -5.98 -9.30 17.42
C TYR A 19 -7.29 -10.11 17.33
N TYR A 20 -7.44 -10.96 16.31
CA TYR A 20 -8.63 -11.79 16.10
C TYR A 20 -8.58 -13.18 16.74
N ALA A 21 -7.52 -13.54 17.46
CA ALA A 21 -7.32 -14.90 17.96
C ALA A 21 -8.46 -15.41 18.87
N LYS A 22 -9.18 -14.51 19.55
CA LYS A 22 -10.32 -14.86 20.42
C LYS A 22 -11.68 -14.66 19.77
N THR A 23 -11.84 -13.62 18.96
CA THR A 23 -13.13 -13.22 18.37
C THR A 23 -13.43 -13.95 17.07
N CYS A 24 -12.41 -14.26 16.26
CA CYS A 24 -12.54 -14.98 15.01
C CYS A 24 -11.29 -15.87 14.77
N PRO A 25 -11.15 -17.01 15.48
CA PRO A 25 -9.92 -17.79 15.50
C PRO A 25 -9.54 -18.43 14.15
N THR A 26 -10.50 -18.60 13.24
CA THR A 26 -10.27 -19.21 11.93
C THR A 26 -9.93 -18.21 10.84
N ILE A 27 -9.97 -16.89 11.11
CA ILE A 27 -9.86 -15.86 10.07
C ILE A 27 -8.53 -15.95 9.31
N TYR A 28 -7.41 -16.09 10.01
CA TYR A 28 -6.09 -16.14 9.37
C TYR A 28 -5.94 -17.33 8.42
N HIS A 29 -6.41 -18.51 8.84
CA HIS A 29 -6.33 -19.71 8.01
C HIS A 29 -7.32 -19.64 6.82
N THR A 30 -8.53 -19.17 7.09
CA THR A 30 -9.59 -19.09 6.07
C THR A 30 -9.23 -18.06 5.01
N ASP A 31 -8.81 -16.87 5.43
CA ASP A 31 -8.40 -15.79 4.53
C ASP A 31 -7.21 -16.21 3.66
N PHE A 32 -6.18 -16.81 4.27
CA PHE A 32 -5.03 -17.33 3.52
C PHE A 32 -5.42 -18.38 2.48
N THR A 33 -6.27 -19.34 2.86
CA THR A 33 -6.74 -20.39 1.95
C THR A 33 -7.52 -19.80 0.77
N LEU A 34 -8.45 -18.88 1.05
CA LEU A 34 -9.23 -18.22 0.02
C LEU A 34 -8.35 -17.41 -0.93
N MET A 35 -7.40 -16.64 -0.40
CA MET A 35 -6.48 -15.85 -1.22
C MET A 35 -5.61 -16.73 -2.12
N VAL A 36 -5.08 -17.84 -1.61
CA VAL A 36 -4.34 -18.82 -2.43
C VAL A 36 -5.22 -19.37 -3.55
N ASP A 37 -6.46 -19.76 -3.27
CA ASP A 37 -7.39 -20.25 -4.28
C ASP A 37 -7.76 -19.19 -5.33
N PHE A 38 -7.94 -17.93 -4.92
CA PHE A 38 -8.17 -16.83 -5.85
C PHE A 38 -6.96 -16.58 -6.74
N VAL A 39 -5.75 -16.52 -6.20
CA VAL A 39 -4.53 -16.31 -6.98
C VAL A 39 -4.26 -17.50 -7.92
N ARG A 40 -4.51 -18.74 -7.49
CA ARG A 40 -4.38 -19.92 -8.37
C ARG A 40 -5.35 -19.88 -9.55
N ARG A 41 -6.57 -19.39 -9.34
CA ARG A 41 -7.58 -19.24 -10.41
C ARG A 41 -7.31 -18.04 -11.30
N LYS A 42 -6.83 -16.93 -10.72
CA LYS A 42 -6.57 -15.66 -11.39
C LYS A 42 -5.26 -15.05 -10.86
N PRO A 43 -4.12 -15.32 -11.51
CA PRO A 43 -2.81 -14.84 -11.04
C PRO A 43 -2.70 -13.31 -10.93
N GLU A 44 -3.50 -12.58 -11.72
CA GLU A 44 -3.59 -11.11 -11.69
C GLU A 44 -4.11 -10.54 -10.37
N VAL A 45 -4.83 -11.34 -9.55
CA VAL A 45 -5.38 -10.89 -8.27
C VAL A 45 -4.28 -10.52 -7.28
N GLY A 46 -3.19 -11.28 -7.22
CA GLY A 46 -2.11 -11.04 -6.26
C GLY A 46 -1.48 -9.64 -6.43
N PRO A 47 -0.95 -9.30 -7.62
CA PRO A 47 -0.39 -7.98 -7.88
C PRO A 47 -1.40 -6.84 -7.74
N VAL A 48 -2.67 -7.07 -8.14
CA VAL A 48 -3.73 -6.07 -7.97
C VAL A 48 -4.03 -5.81 -6.50
N MET A 49 -4.10 -6.84 -5.66
CA MET A 49 -4.33 -6.72 -4.23
C MET A 49 -3.19 -5.96 -3.53
N ILE A 50 -1.94 -6.29 -3.86
CA ILE A 50 -0.76 -5.57 -3.37
C ILE A 50 -0.87 -4.09 -3.75
N LYS A 51 -1.16 -3.78 -5.02
CA LYS A 51 -1.30 -2.42 -5.49
C LYS A 51 -2.40 -1.64 -4.76
N ILE A 52 -3.57 -2.24 -4.53
CA ILE A 52 -4.68 -1.61 -3.81
C ILE A 52 -4.27 -1.29 -2.36
N MET A 53 -3.57 -2.19 -1.68
CA MET A 53 -3.05 -1.96 -0.32
C MET A 53 -2.09 -0.76 -0.27
N PHE A 54 -1.19 -0.67 -1.25
CA PHE A 54 -0.31 0.50 -1.38
C PHE A 54 -1.10 1.78 -1.63
N GLU A 55 -2.08 1.76 -2.52
CA GLU A 55 -2.89 2.94 -2.84
C GLU A 55 -3.76 3.39 -1.64
N ASP A 56 -4.26 2.48 -0.81
CA ASP A 56 -5.01 2.79 0.41
C ASP A 56 -4.14 3.51 1.45
N CYS A 57 -3.00 2.91 1.81
CA CYS A 57 -2.11 3.45 2.84
C CYS A 57 -1.35 4.72 2.41
N PHE A 58 -1.15 4.94 1.10
CA PHE A 58 -0.47 6.14 0.60
C PHE A 58 -1.42 7.32 0.37
N VAL A 59 -2.71 7.08 0.07
CA VAL A 59 -3.74 8.12 -0.13
C VAL A 59 -4.55 8.37 1.16
N GLY A 60 -3.98 8.04 2.32
CA GLY A 60 -4.66 8.23 3.60
C GLY A 60 -4.04 7.41 4.72
N ASP A 61 -4.92 6.87 5.55
CA ASP A 61 -4.62 5.82 6.54
C ASP A 61 -5.00 4.46 5.95
N CYS A 62 -4.47 3.37 6.50
CA CYS A 62 -4.82 2.01 6.06
C CYS A 62 -6.20 1.60 6.63
N ASP A 63 -7.27 2.22 6.14
CA ASP A 63 -8.64 2.11 6.65
C ASP A 63 -9.63 1.45 5.69
N ALA A 64 -9.14 0.97 4.53
CA ALA A 64 -9.91 0.38 3.44
C ALA A 64 -10.90 1.35 2.76
N SER A 65 -10.70 2.66 2.90
CA SER A 65 -11.50 3.68 2.21
C SER A 65 -11.40 3.58 0.68
N ILE A 66 -10.35 2.96 0.14
CA ILE A 66 -10.27 2.61 -1.28
C ILE A 66 -11.40 1.70 -1.78
N LEU A 67 -11.97 0.87 -0.91
CA LEU A 67 -12.99 -0.12 -1.26
C LEU A 67 -14.41 0.44 -1.20
N LEU A 68 -14.60 1.66 -0.70
CA LEU A 68 -15.90 2.33 -0.68
C LEU A 68 -16.22 2.96 -2.05
N ASP A 69 -17.48 2.89 -2.47
CA ASP A 69 -17.94 3.48 -3.73
C ASP A 69 -17.64 5.00 -3.81
N ASN A 70 -17.24 5.46 -4.99
CA ASN A 70 -16.59 6.75 -5.20
C ASN A 70 -17.45 7.99 -4.88
N THR A 71 -16.75 9.04 -4.42
CA THR A 71 -17.03 10.46 -4.72
C THR A 71 -16.01 10.94 -5.78
N PRO A 72 -16.27 12.01 -6.58
CA PRO A 72 -15.52 12.33 -7.79
C PRO A 72 -14.07 12.83 -7.60
N TYR A 73 -13.48 12.72 -6.42
CA TYR A 73 -12.16 13.28 -6.11
C TYR A 73 -11.12 12.19 -5.80
N ARG A 74 -10.57 11.57 -6.85
CA ARG A 74 -9.35 10.76 -6.79
C ARG A 74 -8.42 11.21 -7.91
N MET A 75 -7.52 12.14 -7.59
CA MET A 75 -6.50 12.61 -8.52
C MET A 75 -5.44 11.53 -8.69
N SER A 76 -5.14 11.15 -9.93
CA SER A 76 -4.05 10.23 -10.24
C SER A 76 -2.73 10.99 -10.19
N GLU A 77 -1.84 10.63 -9.26
CA GLU A 77 -0.47 11.15 -9.22
C GLU A 77 0.37 10.51 -10.33
N LYS A 78 0.04 10.83 -11.58
CA LYS A 78 0.61 10.15 -12.75
C LYS A 78 1.99 10.68 -13.15
N LYS A 79 2.59 11.59 -12.37
CA LYS A 79 3.94 12.09 -12.58
C LYS A 79 4.51 12.61 -11.25
N SER A 80 5.48 11.89 -10.69
CA SER A 80 6.35 12.38 -9.62
C SER A 80 7.79 12.11 -10.03
N ASP A 81 8.66 13.09 -9.79
CA ASP A 81 10.10 12.86 -9.89
C ASP A 81 10.58 12.04 -8.68
N PHE A 82 11.78 11.45 -8.78
CA PHE A 82 12.37 10.68 -7.69
C PHE A 82 12.49 11.51 -6.40
N HIS A 83 12.75 12.82 -6.50
CA HIS A 83 12.79 13.69 -5.33
C HIS A 83 11.42 13.80 -4.63
N ASP A 84 10.35 14.01 -5.40
CA ASP A 84 8.99 14.09 -4.87
C ASP A 84 8.54 12.76 -4.27
N LEU A 85 8.92 11.64 -4.91
CA LEU A 85 8.68 10.29 -4.41
C LEU A 85 9.34 10.11 -3.03
N LYS A 86 10.62 10.49 -2.90
CA LYS A 86 11.35 10.37 -1.64
C LYS A 86 10.70 11.19 -0.53
N LEU A 87 10.24 12.41 -0.82
CA LEU A 87 9.55 13.26 0.16
C LEU A 87 8.23 12.63 0.63
N LYS A 88 7.45 12.02 -0.28
CA LYS A 88 6.19 11.34 0.05
C LYS A 88 6.39 10.09 0.90
N PHE A 89 7.42 9.31 0.62
CA PHE A 89 7.73 8.11 1.41
C PHE A 89 8.27 8.51 2.79
N ASN A 90 9.13 9.52 2.86
CA ASN A 90 9.68 10.00 4.11
C ASN A 90 8.61 10.61 5.03
N SER A 91 7.57 11.27 4.48
CA SER A 91 6.44 11.77 5.30
C SER A 91 5.61 10.66 5.94
N LYS A 92 5.69 9.44 5.42
CA LYS A 92 5.08 8.22 5.97
C LYS A 92 6.04 7.42 6.86
N GLY A 93 7.26 7.92 7.10
CA GLY A 93 8.28 7.28 7.94
C GLY A 93 9.11 6.21 7.24
N PHE A 94 9.00 6.08 5.92
CA PHE A 94 9.82 5.14 5.14
C PHE A 94 11.21 5.70 4.86
N THR A 95 12.20 4.83 4.94
CA THR A 95 13.60 5.11 4.60
C THR A 95 13.88 4.84 3.12
N ASP A 96 15.05 5.25 2.64
CA ASP A 96 15.53 4.91 1.29
C ASP A 96 15.57 3.39 1.04
N GLN A 97 15.89 2.61 2.08
CA GLN A 97 15.91 1.15 1.99
C GLN A 97 14.49 0.58 1.79
N ASP A 98 13.50 1.16 2.46
CA ASP A 98 12.11 0.76 2.31
C ASP A 98 11.61 1.08 0.91
N ILE A 99 11.97 2.24 0.35
CA ILE A 99 11.62 2.59 -1.04
C ILE A 99 12.15 1.52 -2.02
N VAL A 100 13.41 1.11 -1.87
CA VAL A 100 14.00 0.06 -2.70
C VAL A 100 13.30 -1.27 -2.50
N ALA A 101 13.03 -1.68 -1.25
CA ALA A 101 12.32 -2.92 -0.96
C ALA A 101 10.90 -2.95 -1.55
N LEU A 102 10.15 -1.85 -1.39
CA LEU A 102 8.78 -1.71 -1.88
C LEU A 102 8.73 -1.63 -3.41
N SER A 103 9.77 -1.09 -4.06
CA SER A 103 9.88 -1.10 -5.54
C SER A 103 9.90 -2.51 -6.13
N GLY A 104 10.30 -3.52 -5.35
CA GLY A 104 10.24 -4.93 -5.74
C GLY A 104 8.82 -5.44 -6.03
N ALA A 105 7.78 -4.80 -5.49
CA ALA A 105 6.40 -5.14 -5.79
C ALA A 105 6.05 -4.97 -7.28
N TYR A 106 6.72 -4.05 -7.99
CA TYR A 106 6.54 -3.86 -9.44
C TYR A 106 7.10 -4.99 -10.30
N ARG A 107 7.76 -6.00 -9.71
CA ARG A 107 8.20 -7.21 -10.42
C ARG A 107 7.05 -8.10 -10.87
N VAL A 108 5.89 -7.97 -10.24
CA VAL A 108 4.69 -8.76 -10.55
C VAL A 108 3.55 -7.85 -11.01
N GLY A 109 2.67 -8.39 -11.85
CA GLY A 109 1.55 -7.65 -12.40
C GLY A 109 1.85 -6.99 -13.75
N PHE A 110 0.99 -6.04 -14.13
CA PHE A 110 0.99 -5.45 -15.47
C PHE A 110 0.77 -3.94 -15.39
N ALA A 111 1.36 -3.22 -16.35
CA ALA A 111 1.11 -1.80 -16.58
C ALA A 111 0.48 -1.59 -17.98
N LYS A 112 -0.42 -0.61 -18.10
CA LYS A 112 -0.94 -0.20 -19.41
C LYS A 112 0.18 0.48 -20.20
N CYS A 113 0.27 0.22 -21.51
CA CYS A 113 1.28 0.83 -22.38
C CYS A 113 1.29 2.37 -22.26
N GLN A 114 0.11 2.99 -22.17
CA GLN A 114 -0.02 4.44 -22.03
C GLN A 114 0.67 5.00 -20.78
N THR A 115 0.86 4.20 -19.73
CA THR A 115 1.56 4.63 -18.50
C THR A 115 3.07 4.75 -18.71
N VAL A 116 3.65 3.95 -19.59
CA VAL A 116 5.10 3.90 -19.83
C VAL A 116 5.52 4.58 -21.13
N LEU A 117 4.56 4.85 -22.03
CA LEU A 117 4.82 5.34 -23.38
C LEU A 117 5.66 6.62 -23.39
N GLU A 118 5.33 7.60 -22.55
CA GLU A 118 6.07 8.87 -22.49
C GLU A 118 7.56 8.61 -22.19
N ARG A 119 7.85 7.83 -21.13
CA ARG A 119 9.23 7.50 -20.72
C ARG A 119 10.01 6.69 -21.76
N LEU A 120 9.37 5.73 -22.44
CA LEU A 120 10.01 4.91 -23.46
C LEU A 120 10.52 5.72 -24.66
N TYR A 121 9.89 6.83 -24.99
CA TYR A 121 10.27 7.65 -26.14
C TYR A 121 11.06 8.91 -25.78
N THR A 122 10.93 9.42 -24.55
CA THR A 122 11.60 10.65 -24.11
C THR A 122 12.96 10.43 -23.44
N ASP A 123 13.15 9.28 -22.78
CA ASP A 123 14.33 9.08 -21.95
C ASP A 123 15.49 8.49 -22.79
N ALA A 124 16.64 9.17 -22.76
CA ALA A 124 17.82 8.79 -23.53
C ALA A 124 18.59 7.59 -22.94
N ASP A 125 18.20 7.16 -21.73
CA ASP A 125 18.90 6.17 -20.90
C ASP A 125 18.21 4.79 -20.89
N MET A 126 17.07 4.67 -21.58
CA MET A 126 16.41 3.38 -21.79
C MET A 126 17.09 2.70 -22.99
N ASP A 127 17.78 1.58 -22.76
CA ASP A 127 18.43 0.78 -23.81
C ASP A 127 17.48 0.58 -25.00
N LYS A 128 17.75 1.30 -26.09
CA LYS A 128 17.03 1.22 -27.38
C LYS A 128 17.60 0.12 -28.25
#